data_AF-I6PBZ2-F1
#
_entry.id   AF-I6PBZ2-F1
#
_cell.length_a   1.000
_cell.length_b   1.000
_cell.length_c   1.000
_cell.angle_alpha   90.00
_cell.angle_beta   90.00
_cell.angle_gamma   90.00
#
_symmetry.space_group_name_H-M   'P 1'
#
loop_
_entity.id
_entity.type
_entity.pdbx_description
1 polymer ?
#
loop_
_entity_poly.entity_id
_entity_poly.type
_entity_poly.pdbx_seq_one_letter_code
_entity_poly.pdbx_strand_id
1 'polypeptide(L)'
;LPPALDSTSEPPPIFDGTTRLYISYTCPYAQRVWITRNSKGLQDKIKLVPIDLKNRPDWYKEKVYPPNKVPSLEHNNEVKGESLDLIKYIDSHFEGPSLFPNDPAKKEFAEELFSYTDAFSKAVISA
;
A
#
# COMPACT_ATOMS: atom_id res chain seq x y z
N LEU A 1 0.87 10.16 13.97
CA LEU A 1 1.24 9.72 12.61
C LEU A 1 2.58 10.36 12.26
N PRO A 2 3.52 9.66 11.59
CA PRO A 2 4.81 10.26 11.22
C PRO A 2 4.64 11.43 10.22
N PRO A 3 5.53 12.42 10.23
CA PRO A 3 5.50 13.51 9.25
C PRO A 3 5.79 12.98 7.84
N ALA A 4 5.19 13.61 6.82
CA ALA A 4 5.48 13.29 5.42
C ALA A 4 6.91 13.70 5.05
N LEU A 5 7.62 12.81 4.36
CA LEU A 5 8.95 13.05 3.82
C LEU A 5 8.86 13.81 2.51
N ASP A 6 9.73 14.81 2.37
CA ASP A 6 9.82 15.68 1.20
C ASP A 6 11.17 15.51 0.47
N SER A 7 11.43 16.36 -0.52
CA SER A 7 12.66 16.33 -1.32
C SER A 7 13.95 16.55 -0.54
N THR A 8 13.87 17.12 0.66
CA THR A 8 15.03 17.38 1.54
C THR A 8 15.25 16.26 2.56
N SER A 9 14.33 15.31 2.62
CA SER A 9 14.36 14.24 3.61
C SER A 9 15.32 13.12 3.20
N GLU A 10 16.16 12.69 4.13
CA GLU A 10 17.03 11.51 3.95
C GLU A 10 16.22 10.22 3.78
N PRO A 11 16.71 9.24 3.01
CA PRO A 11 16.03 7.95 2.86
C PRO A 11 16.02 7.20 4.20
N PRO A 12 14.93 6.47 4.50
CA PRO A 12 15.00 5.47 5.56
C PRO A 12 16.01 4.38 5.18
N PRO A 13 16.50 3.58 6.15
CA PRO A 13 17.23 2.36 5.82
C PRO A 13 16.38 1.48 4.88
N ILE A 14 16.98 0.95 3.81
CA ILE A 14 16.29 0.12 2.81
C ILE A 14 16.82 -1.31 2.96
N PHE A 15 15.90 -2.28 3.01
CA PHE A 15 16.19 -3.71 3.18
C PHE A 15 16.98 -4.05 4.44
N ASP A 16 16.70 -3.34 5.53
CA ASP A 16 17.24 -3.60 6.88
C ASP A 16 16.44 -4.64 7.68
N GLY A 17 15.45 -5.29 7.03
CA GLY A 17 14.52 -6.23 7.66
C GLY A 17 13.25 -5.59 8.23
N THR A 18 13.16 -4.26 8.30
CA THR A 18 11.92 -3.58 8.72
C THR A 18 10.92 -3.53 7.57
N THR A 19 9.67 -3.92 7.84
CA THR A 19 8.60 -3.78 6.84
C THR A 19 8.10 -2.34 6.79
N ARG A 20 8.13 -1.73 5.60
CA ARG A 20 7.72 -0.33 5.39
C ARG A 20 6.63 -0.22 4.33
N LEU A 21 5.60 0.56 4.64
CA LEU A 21 4.53 0.91 3.71
C LEU A 21 4.69 2.38 3.34
N TYR A 22 5.14 2.62 2.11
CA TYR A 22 5.28 3.96 1.53
C TYR A 22 3.92 4.45 1.04
N ILE A 23 3.47 5.59 1.57
CA ILE A 23 2.11 6.11 1.32
C ILE A 23 2.13 7.60 1.01
N SER A 24 0.99 8.12 0.59
CA SER A 24 0.62 9.52 0.83
C SER A 24 -0.68 9.54 1.61
N TYR A 25 -0.79 10.41 2.61
CA TYR A 25 -1.97 10.48 3.48
C TYR A 25 -3.26 10.80 2.73
N THR A 26 -3.17 11.47 1.58
CA THR A 26 -4.32 11.85 0.75
C THR A 26 -4.57 10.90 -0.43
N CYS A 27 -3.75 9.86 -0.59
CA CYS A 27 -3.89 8.94 -1.71
C CYS A 27 -4.91 7.83 -1.41
N PRO A 28 -6.02 7.71 -2.17
CA PRO A 28 -7.04 6.70 -1.90
C PRO A 28 -6.53 5.27 -2.14
N TYR A 29 -5.62 5.06 -3.10
CA TYR A 29 -4.99 3.76 -3.32
C TYR A 29 -4.12 3.33 -2.13
N ALA A 30 -3.37 4.27 -1.54
CA ALA A 30 -2.56 3.99 -0.35
C ALA A 30 -3.43 3.77 0.89
N GLN A 31 -4.56 4.46 0.97
CA GLN A 31 -5.54 4.30 2.04
C GLN A 31 -6.08 2.86 2.11
N ARG A 32 -6.30 2.18 0.98
CA ARG A 32 -6.71 0.75 0.96
C ARG A 32 -5.75 -0.13 1.77
N VAL A 33 -4.46 0.04 1.55
CA VAL A 33 -3.40 -0.75 2.19
C VAL A 33 -3.22 -0.34 3.66
N TRP A 34 -3.35 0.95 3.95
CA TRP A 34 -3.30 1.44 5.32
C TRP A 34 -4.49 0.94 6.17
N ILE A 35 -5.70 0.90 5.61
CA ILE A 35 -6.88 0.30 6.28
C ILE A 35 -6.61 -1.18 6.56
N THR A 36 -6.14 -1.92 5.56
CA THR A 36 -5.82 -3.36 5.70
C THR A 36 -4.82 -3.60 6.82
N ARG A 37 -3.73 -2.82 6.87
CA ARG A 37 -2.75 -2.84 7.98
C ARG A 37 -3.41 -2.65 9.34
N ASN A 38 -4.29 -1.65 9.47
CA ASN A 38 -4.91 -1.34 10.76
C ASN A 38 -5.94 -2.41 11.16
N SER A 39 -6.75 -2.89 10.22
CA SER A 39 -7.76 -3.94 10.45
C SER A 39 -7.13 -5.27 10.88
N LYS A 40 -5.91 -5.57 10.42
CA LYS A 40 -5.16 -6.76 10.84
C LYS A 40 -4.35 -6.57 12.13
N GLY A 41 -4.32 -5.36 12.71
CA GLY A 41 -3.52 -5.09 13.92
C GLY A 41 -2.02 -4.99 13.66
N LEU A 42 -1.60 -4.67 12.42
CA LEU A 42 -0.19 -4.70 11.99
C LEU A 42 0.54 -3.36 12.19
N GLN A 43 0.07 -2.52 13.12
CA GLN A 43 0.62 -1.17 13.29
C GLN A 43 2.09 -1.19 13.71
N ASP A 44 2.48 -2.15 14.54
CA ASP A 44 3.85 -2.27 15.02
C ASP A 44 4.78 -2.95 14.02
N LYS A 45 4.24 -3.85 13.18
CA LYS A 45 4.98 -4.63 12.18
C LYS A 45 5.24 -3.87 10.89
N ILE A 46 4.26 -3.10 10.42
CA ILE A 46 4.36 -2.33 9.18
C ILE A 46 4.53 -0.85 9.54
N LYS A 47 5.71 -0.29 9.31
CA LYS A 47 5.96 1.14 9.56
C LYS A 47 5.47 1.98 8.38
N LEU A 48 4.80 3.09 8.69
CA LEU A 48 4.34 4.03 7.65
C LEU A 48 5.48 4.96 7.27
N VAL A 49 5.71 5.10 5.96
CA VAL A 49 6.61 6.09 5.37
C VAL A 49 5.78 7.01 4.46
N PRO A 50 5.15 8.04 5.02
CA PRO A 50 4.40 9.00 4.22
C PRO A 50 5.36 9.86 3.38
N ILE A 51 5.01 10.08 2.12
CA ILE A 51 5.75 10.90 1.16
C ILE A 51 4.84 12.03 0.66
N ASP A 52 5.36 13.25 0.62
CA ASP A 52 4.71 14.34 -0.10
C ASP A 52 4.85 14.13 -1.61
N LEU A 53 3.74 13.81 -2.29
CA LEU A 53 3.78 13.57 -3.74
C LEU A 53 4.03 14.82 -4.58
N LYS A 54 3.78 16.02 -4.02
CA LYS A 54 4.03 17.32 -4.69
C LYS A 54 5.49 17.73 -4.59
N ASN A 55 6.17 17.33 -3.51
CA ASN A 55 7.57 17.62 -3.26
C ASN A 55 8.31 16.35 -2.82
N ARG A 56 8.26 15.30 -3.66
CA ARG A 56 8.77 13.97 -3.25
C ARG A 56 10.30 13.91 -3.25
N PRO A 57 10.89 13.05 -2.42
CA PRO A 57 12.31 12.72 -2.52
C PRO A 57 12.64 11.87 -3.75
N ASP A 58 13.74 12.23 -4.42
CA ASP A 58 14.27 11.51 -5.59
C ASP A 58 14.67 10.06 -5.25
N TRP A 59 15.17 9.85 -4.03
CA TRP A 59 15.56 8.51 -3.55
C TRP A 59 14.40 7.51 -3.58
N TYR A 60 13.15 7.97 -3.52
CA TYR A 60 12.01 7.05 -3.58
C TYR A 60 11.95 6.34 -4.93
N LYS A 61 12.13 7.09 -6.03
CA LYS A 61 12.18 6.51 -7.38
C LYS A 61 13.47 5.73 -7.59
N GLU A 62 14.60 6.29 -7.16
CA GLU A 62 15.91 5.77 -7.50
C GLU A 62 16.31 4.52 -6.70
N LYS A 63 15.89 4.45 -5.43
CA LYS A 63 16.38 3.44 -4.48
C LYS A 63 15.29 2.51 -3.95
N VAL A 64 14.03 2.94 -3.94
CA VAL A 64 12.94 2.17 -3.32
C VAL A 64 11.99 1.57 -4.36
N TYR A 65 11.33 2.40 -5.16
CA TYR A 65 10.28 1.95 -6.07
C TYR A 65 10.34 2.71 -7.41
N PRO A 66 10.99 2.13 -8.44
CA PRO A 66 11.18 2.75 -9.76
C PRO A 66 9.91 3.24 -10.47
N PRO A 67 8.72 2.59 -10.33
CA PRO A 67 7.49 3.11 -10.89
C PRO A 67 7.05 4.45 -10.30
N ASN A 68 7.64 4.88 -9.18
CA ASN A 68 7.46 6.20 -8.57
C ASN A 68 5.99 6.53 -8.26
N LYS A 69 5.25 5.53 -7.76
CA LYS A 69 3.86 5.67 -7.30
C LYS A 69 3.73 5.18 -5.86
N VAL A 70 2.66 5.58 -5.18
CA VAL A 70 2.25 5.02 -3.88
C VAL A 70 0.88 4.37 -4.04
N PRO A 71 0.54 3.32 -3.27
CA PRO A 71 1.36 2.69 -2.24
C PRO A 71 2.47 1.79 -2.81
N SER A 72 3.52 1.59 -2.02
CA SER A 72 4.44 0.47 -2.19
C SER A 72 4.80 -0.14 -0.82
N LEU A 73 5.01 -1.45 -0.79
CA LEU A 73 5.33 -2.22 0.42
C LEU A 73 6.71 -2.85 0.27
N GLU A 74 7.63 -2.46 1.15
CA GLU A 74 8.93 -3.11 1.34
C GLU A 74 8.77 -4.24 2.36
N HIS A 75 8.99 -5.47 1.92
CA HIS A 75 8.92 -6.67 2.75
C HIS A 75 9.76 -7.79 2.12
N ASN A 76 10.52 -8.54 2.94
CA ASN A 76 11.36 -9.65 2.50
C ASN A 76 12.33 -9.30 1.35
N ASN A 77 13.04 -8.18 1.48
CA ASN A 77 14.01 -7.68 0.49
C ASN A 77 13.42 -7.39 -0.90
N GLU A 78 12.11 -7.12 -0.96
CA GLU A 78 11.42 -6.77 -2.20
C GLU A 78 10.47 -5.60 -1.95
N VAL A 79 10.29 -4.74 -2.95
CA VAL A 79 9.30 -3.67 -2.93
C VAL A 79 8.20 -3.97 -3.94
N LYS A 80 6.97 -4.14 -3.45
CA LYS A 80 5.78 -4.45 -4.25
C LYS A 80 4.87 -3.22 -4.35
N GLY A 81 4.23 -3.04 -5.50
CA GLY A 81 3.21 -2.00 -5.72
C GLY A 81 1.83 -2.60 -5.95
N GLU A 82 0.94 -1.79 -6.53
CA GLU A 82 -0.46 -2.11 -6.84
C GLU A 82 -1.34 -2.34 -5.61
N SER A 83 -2.23 -1.37 -5.33
CA SER A 83 -2.99 -1.34 -4.06
C SER A 83 -3.85 -2.59 -3.80
N LEU A 84 -4.45 -3.18 -4.83
CA LEU A 84 -5.28 -4.38 -4.69
C LEU A 84 -4.43 -5.63 -4.43
N ASP A 85 -3.27 -5.73 -5.06
CA ASP A 85 -2.32 -6.83 -4.83
C ASP A 85 -1.73 -6.73 -3.43
N LEU A 86 -1.40 -5.51 -2.96
CA LEU A 86 -0.88 -5.30 -1.62
C LEU A 86 -1.87 -5.68 -0.51
N ILE A 87 -3.17 -5.40 -0.66
CA ILE A 87 -4.15 -5.81 0.37
C ILE A 87 -4.28 -7.34 0.43
N LYS A 88 -4.26 -8.03 -0.71
CA LYS A 88 -4.28 -9.50 -0.79
C LYS A 88 -2.98 -10.10 -0.24
N TYR A 89 -1.84 -9.48 -0.56
CA TYR A 89 -0.53 -9.89 -0.06
C TYR A 89 -0.46 -9.77 1.47
N ILE A 90 -0.87 -8.63 2.02
CA ILE A 90 -0.88 -8.42 3.47
C ILE A 90 -1.83 -9.41 4.15
N ASP A 91 -3.01 -9.67 3.57
CA ASP A 91 -3.95 -10.62 4.16
C ASP A 91 -3.42 -12.06 4.24
N SER A 92 -2.62 -12.47 3.25
CA SER A 92 -2.08 -13.82 3.12
C SER A 92 -0.71 -14.04 3.78
N HIS A 93 0.10 -12.99 3.97
CA HIS A 93 1.49 -13.11 4.45
C HIS A 93 1.72 -12.56 5.86
N PHE A 94 0.74 -11.91 6.46
CA PHE A 94 0.84 -11.38 7.81
C PHE A 94 -0.24 -11.97 8.72
N GLU A 95 0.04 -11.98 10.02
CA GLU A 95 -0.92 -12.39 11.05
C GLU A 95 -2.11 -11.40 11.16
N GLY A 96 -3.07 -11.78 11.99
CA GLY A 96 -4.29 -11.01 12.23
C GLY A 96 -5.52 -11.67 11.62
N PRO A 97 -6.72 -11.06 11.81
CA PRO A 97 -7.95 -11.58 11.23
C PRO A 97 -7.86 -11.70 9.71
N SER A 98 -8.45 -12.77 9.15
CA SER A 98 -8.64 -12.92 7.71
C SER A 98 -9.61 -11.85 7.23
N LEU A 99 -9.22 -11.09 6.20
CA LEU A 99 -10.08 -10.08 5.59
C LEU A 99 -10.78 -10.60 4.33
N PHE A 100 -10.36 -11.77 3.82
CA PHE A 100 -11.00 -12.44 2.70
C PHE A 100 -11.86 -13.63 3.14
N PRO A 101 -13.02 -13.87 2.50
CA PRO A 101 -13.88 -15.00 2.82
C PRO A 101 -13.27 -16.34 2.36
N ASN A 102 -13.59 -17.43 3.08
CA ASN A 102 -13.19 -18.78 2.68
C ASN A 102 -14.14 -19.43 1.68
N ASP A 103 -15.41 -18.99 1.68
CA ASP A 103 -16.46 -19.52 0.81
C ASP A 103 -16.14 -19.28 -0.68
N PRO A 104 -16.13 -20.31 -1.55
CA PRO A 104 -15.76 -20.17 -2.96
C PRO A 104 -16.59 -19.17 -3.74
N ALA A 105 -17.92 -19.15 -3.55
CA ALA A 105 -18.81 -18.23 -4.27
C ALA A 105 -18.55 -16.76 -3.87
N LYS A 106 -18.30 -16.52 -2.58
CA LYS A 106 -17.91 -15.18 -2.11
C LYS A 106 -16.54 -14.74 -2.62
N LYS A 107 -15.59 -15.68 -2.81
CA LYS A 107 -14.29 -15.37 -3.41
C LYS A 107 -14.44 -14.94 -4.86
N GLU A 108 -15.21 -15.69 -5.65
CA GLU A 108 -15.48 -15.37 -7.05
C GLU A 108 -16.14 -13.99 -7.18
N PHE A 109 -17.17 -13.72 -6.38
CA PHE A 109 -17.83 -12.42 -6.39
C PHE A 109 -16.91 -11.27 -5.95
N ALA A 110 -16.03 -11.49 -4.98
CA ALA A 110 -15.05 -10.49 -4.57
C ALA A 110 -14.03 -10.18 -5.68
N GLU A 111 -13.58 -11.18 -6.43
CA GLU A 111 -12.71 -10.99 -7.60
C GLU A 111 -13.41 -10.20 -8.72
N GLU A 112 -14.68 -10.49 -8.98
CA GLU A 112 -15.51 -9.71 -9.90
C GLU A 112 -15.58 -8.24 -9.47
N LEU A 113 -15.87 -7.97 -8.19
CA LEU A 113 -15.92 -6.61 -7.65
C LEU A 113 -14.57 -5.90 -7.72
N PHE A 114 -13.45 -6.59 -7.49
CA PHE A 114 -12.13 -6.01 -7.66
C PHE A 114 -11.88 -5.59 -9.11
N SER A 115 -12.24 -6.42 -10.08
CA SER A 115 -12.11 -6.10 -11.51
C SER A 115 -12.92 -4.86 -11.92
N TYR A 116 -14.03 -4.60 -11.22
CA TYR A 116 -14.91 -3.46 -11.49
C TYR A 116 -14.40 -2.12 -10.92
N THR A 117 -13.45 -2.14 -9.98
CA THR A 117 -13.03 -0.92 -9.27
C THR A 117 -12.48 0.19 -10.17
N ASP A 118 -11.80 -0.17 -11.27
CA ASP A 118 -11.28 0.79 -12.24
C ASP A 118 -12.39 1.43 -13.07
N ALA A 119 -13.37 0.63 -13.51
CA ALA A 119 -14.54 1.13 -14.23
C ALA A 119 -15.35 2.09 -13.35
N PHE A 120 -15.56 1.72 -12.08
CA PHE A 120 -16.22 2.57 -11.09
C PHE A 120 -15.48 3.90 -10.89
N SER A 121 -14.17 3.84 -10.65
CA SER A 121 -13.35 5.04 -10.40
C SER A 121 -13.38 5.98 -11.60
N LYS A 122 -13.28 5.42 -12.82
CA LYS A 122 -13.38 6.19 -14.06
C LYS A 122 -14.73 6.89 -14.16
N ALA A 123 -15.83 6.17 -13.92
CA ALA A 123 -17.17 6.73 -13.98
C ALA A 123 -17.37 7.90 -13.00
N VAL A 124 -16.92 7.73 -11.75
CA VAL A 124 -17.04 8.75 -10.69
C VAL A 124 -16.21 10.00 -10.99
N ILE A 125 -14.99 9.84 -11.50
CA ILE A 125 -14.11 10.98 -11.81
C ILE A 125 -14.58 11.72 -13.08
N SER A 126 -15.24 11.02 -14.00
CA SER A 126 -15.77 11.61 -15.24
C SER A 126 -17.14 12.29 -15.11
N ALA A 127 -17.80 12.15 -13.96
CA ALA A 127 -19.13 12.71 -13.68
C ALA A 127 -19.01 14.09 -13.00
#